data_AF-A0A6G9XLP0-F1
#
_entry.id   AF-A0A6G9XLP0-F1
#
_cell.length_a   1.000
_cell.length_b   1.000
_cell.length_c   1.000
_cell.angle_alpha   90.00
_cell.angle_beta   90.00
_cell.angle_gamma   90.00
#
_symmetry.space_group_name_H-M   'P 1'
#
loop_
_entity.id
_entity.type
_entity.pdbx_description
1 polymer ?
#
loop_
_entity_poly.entity_id
_entity_poly.type
_entity_poly.pdbx_seq_one_letter_code
_entity_poly.pdbx_strand_id
1 'polypeptide(L)'
;MAYGLMAVRARVVPELENVVVAGAEVAGVVFVIGVLVCGVFGWLGHRKRKVLRRYSWQAWPVRYLCNGGDEWIELIGASGEPVSTLQLSTWPTERGKLVNLQTRELWFAGDPRKYGVVSRPGGADLRYAFRSTPRLPAEHAHRPDEAHAMQTSTDSERRSHRADLQATAAPAAPKRHGGKDDAQYPSPRLLRRCLAFLVDWIVHVGCGIGAAIAVSPAFAADAIARQNWQHTGVNPVVVFGFFLVASAIDRIAIQAVFHTTIGKALFGLVVIRPQDGAYPSFKQLLAVWLFDVYLPIAVLGDGIGPDRPQDYFLPAVRRRDRRFSSAV
;
A
#
# COMPACT_ATOMS: atom_id res chain seq x y z
N MET A 1 10.46 -21.62 52.99
CA MET A 1 9.80 -20.85 51.90
C MET A 1 10.77 -20.06 51.01
N ALA A 2 11.84 -19.43 51.53
CA ALA A 2 12.78 -18.64 50.73
C ALA A 2 13.53 -19.42 49.62
N TYR A 3 13.87 -20.69 49.84
CA TYR A 3 14.56 -21.53 48.85
C TYR A 3 13.70 -21.87 47.62
N GLY A 4 12.38 -22.01 47.78
CA GLY A 4 11.47 -22.29 46.65
C GLY A 4 11.31 -21.11 45.71
N LEU A 5 11.31 -19.88 46.25
CA LEU A 5 11.20 -18.65 45.45
C LEU A 5 12.47 -18.40 44.61
N MET A 6 13.66 -18.73 45.15
CA MET A 6 14.91 -18.62 44.39
C MET A 6 15.02 -19.67 43.28
N ALA A 7 14.57 -20.91 43.52
CA ALA A 7 14.60 -21.96 42.50
C ALA A 7 13.64 -21.70 41.33
N VAL A 8 12.45 -21.13 41.60
CA VAL A 8 11.50 -20.72 40.54
C VAL A 8 12.05 -19.54 39.74
N ARG A 9 12.68 -18.54 40.41
CA ARG A 9 13.33 -17.41 39.75
C ARG A 9 14.51 -17.87 38.86
N ALA A 10 15.29 -18.86 39.29
CA ALA A 10 16.43 -19.37 38.53
C ALA A 10 16.04 -20.12 37.24
N ARG A 11 14.84 -20.73 37.17
CA ARG A 11 14.34 -21.41 35.96
C ARG A 11 13.59 -20.48 35.01
N VAL A 12 12.83 -19.53 35.54
CA VAL A 12 11.97 -18.65 34.75
C VAL A 12 12.76 -17.55 34.03
N VAL A 13 13.87 -17.09 34.61
CA VAL A 13 14.72 -16.05 34.03
C VAL A 13 15.33 -16.44 32.66
N PRO A 14 15.98 -17.61 32.48
CA PRO A 14 16.57 -17.96 31.19
C PRO A 14 15.53 -18.25 30.08
N GLU A 15 14.36 -18.79 30.42
CA GLU A 15 13.28 -18.96 29.43
C GLU A 15 12.71 -17.60 28.97
N LEU A 16 12.52 -16.66 29.90
CA LEU A 16 12.14 -15.28 29.56
C LEU A 16 13.21 -14.57 28.73
N GLU A 17 14.49 -14.75 29.06
CA GLU A 17 15.59 -14.18 28.32
C GLU A 17 15.60 -14.67 26.87
N ASN A 18 15.41 -15.98 26.65
CA ASN A 18 15.31 -16.55 25.30
C ASN A 18 14.10 -16.02 24.52
N VAL A 19 12.94 -15.90 25.16
CA VAL A 19 11.72 -15.34 24.53
C VAL A 19 11.92 -13.85 24.18
N VAL A 20 12.60 -13.11 25.04
CA VAL A 20 12.92 -11.69 24.84
C VAL A 20 13.91 -11.50 23.70
N VAL A 21 15.00 -12.28 23.68
CA VAL A 21 16.00 -12.25 22.61
C VAL A 21 15.35 -12.61 21.28
N ALA A 22 14.57 -13.70 21.22
CA ALA A 22 13.83 -14.07 20.03
C ALA A 22 12.83 -12.98 19.59
N GLY A 23 12.13 -12.36 20.55
CA GLY A 23 11.21 -11.25 20.28
C GLY A 23 11.93 -10.02 19.70
N ALA A 24 13.09 -9.66 20.24
CA ALA A 24 13.92 -8.56 19.75
C ALA A 24 14.50 -8.85 18.37
N GLU A 25 14.94 -10.09 18.10
CA GLU A 25 15.42 -10.53 16.79
C GLU A 25 14.31 -10.45 15.73
N VAL A 26 13.12 -10.98 16.03
CA VAL A 26 11.98 -10.91 15.12
C VAL A 26 11.57 -9.45 14.87
N ALA A 27 11.53 -8.62 15.90
CA ALA A 27 11.25 -7.19 15.76
C ALA A 27 12.29 -6.49 14.88
N GLY A 28 13.57 -6.81 15.06
CA GLY A 28 14.67 -6.31 14.25
C GLY A 28 14.53 -6.70 12.79
N VAL A 29 14.25 -7.97 12.49
CA VAL A 29 14.04 -8.47 11.13
C VAL A 29 12.83 -7.80 10.47
N VAL A 30 11.70 -7.69 11.17
CA VAL A 30 10.50 -7.02 10.65
C VAL A 30 10.77 -5.55 10.39
N PHE A 31 11.50 -4.87 11.27
CA PHE A 31 11.90 -3.48 11.08
C PHE A 31 12.79 -3.31 9.84
N VAL A 32 13.82 -4.15 9.68
CA VAL A 32 14.73 -4.09 8.52
C VAL A 32 13.97 -4.33 7.22
N ILE A 33 13.14 -5.38 7.15
CA ILE A 33 12.33 -5.67 5.96
C ILE A 33 11.38 -4.50 5.67
N GLY A 34 10.73 -3.97 6.71
CA GLY A 34 9.85 -2.81 6.60
C GLY A 34 10.56 -1.60 6.01
N VAL A 35 11.73 -1.24 6.55
CA VAL A 35 12.56 -0.12 6.06
C VAL A 35 13.01 -0.34 4.62
N LEU A 36 13.47 -1.54 4.26
CA LEU A 36 13.91 -1.85 2.89
C LEU A 36 12.76 -1.73 1.88
N VAL A 37 11.62 -2.35 2.19
CA VAL A 37 10.42 -2.30 1.35
C VAL A 37 9.96 -0.85 1.18
N CYS A 38 9.86 -0.10 2.28
CA CYS A 38 9.50 1.31 2.27
C CYS A 38 10.46 2.17 1.45
N GLY A 39 11.77 1.95 1.60
CA GLY A 39 12.81 2.65 0.85
C GLY A 39 12.70 2.42 -0.65
N VAL A 40 12.47 1.18 -1.07
CA VAL A 40 12.30 0.83 -2.49
C VAL A 40 11.06 1.50 -3.09
N PHE A 41 9.90 1.41 -2.43
CA PHE A 41 8.68 2.06 -2.91
C PHE A 41 8.80 3.59 -2.96
N GLY A 42 9.43 4.20 -1.95
CA GLY A 42 9.72 5.63 -1.93
C GLY A 42 10.62 6.06 -3.09
N TRP A 43 11.69 5.30 -3.36
CA TRP A 43 12.61 5.57 -4.47
C TRP A 43 11.91 5.47 -5.83
N LEU A 44 11.09 4.44 -6.05
CA LEU A 44 10.33 4.26 -7.30
C LEU A 44 9.37 5.43 -7.55
N GLY A 45 8.63 5.87 -6.53
CA GLY A 45 7.74 7.02 -6.66
C GLY A 45 8.51 8.34 -6.84
N HIS A 46 9.68 8.51 -6.20
CA HIS A 46 10.54 9.69 -6.40
C HIS A 46 10.95 9.81 -7.87
N ARG A 47 11.36 8.69 -8.46
CA ARG A 47 11.71 8.62 -9.88
C ARG A 47 10.53 9.01 -10.76
N LYS A 48 9.33 8.45 -10.53
CA LYS A 48 8.12 8.84 -11.28
C LYS A 48 7.86 10.35 -11.19
N ARG A 49 7.84 10.94 -9.98
CA ARG A 49 7.61 12.40 -9.79
C ARG A 49 8.68 13.24 -10.48
N LYS A 50 9.96 12.84 -10.38
CA LYS A 50 11.07 13.53 -11.01
C LYS A 50 10.93 13.55 -12.54
N VAL A 51 10.44 12.46 -13.13
CA VAL A 51 10.14 12.40 -14.57
C VAL A 51 8.98 13.34 -14.90
N LEU A 52 7.86 13.24 -14.19
CA LEU A 52 6.66 14.04 -14.47
C LEU A 52 6.85 15.55 -14.27
N ARG A 53 7.80 15.96 -13.42
CA ARG A 53 8.21 17.37 -13.28
C ARG A 53 9.08 17.87 -14.44
N ARG A 54 9.82 16.96 -15.09
CA ARG A 54 10.79 17.30 -16.14
C ARG A 54 10.22 17.17 -17.55
N TYR A 55 9.25 16.28 -17.74
CA TYR A 55 8.69 15.95 -19.04
C TYR A 55 7.17 16.13 -19.01
N SER A 56 6.63 16.84 -19.99
CA SER A 56 5.18 16.95 -20.21
C SER A 56 4.62 15.65 -20.79
N TRP A 57 3.33 15.42 -20.55
CA TRP A 57 2.59 14.33 -21.18
C TRP A 57 2.49 14.55 -22.68
N GLN A 58 2.79 13.51 -23.45
CA GLN A 58 2.64 13.47 -24.90
C GLN A 58 1.87 12.21 -25.28
N ALA A 59 0.93 12.34 -26.22
CA ALA A 59 0.26 11.21 -26.83
C ALA A 59 1.20 10.52 -27.82
N TRP A 60 1.35 9.20 -27.69
CA TRP A 60 2.17 8.38 -28.57
C TRP A 60 1.34 7.23 -29.13
N PRO A 61 1.34 7.03 -30.47
CA PRO A 61 0.89 5.78 -31.04
C PRO A 61 1.82 4.65 -30.59
N VAL A 62 1.26 3.49 -30.27
CA VAL A 62 2.01 2.37 -29.71
C VAL A 62 1.66 1.03 -30.31
N ARG A 63 2.64 0.13 -30.26
CA ARG A 63 2.44 -1.31 -30.49
C ARG A 63 2.75 -2.07 -29.20
N TYR A 64 1.77 -2.82 -28.70
CA TYR A 64 1.96 -3.68 -27.55
C TYR A 64 2.65 -4.98 -27.96
N LEU A 65 3.65 -5.39 -27.19
CA LEU A 65 4.34 -6.66 -27.34
C LEU A 65 4.35 -7.38 -25.97
N CYS A 66 4.11 -8.68 -25.98
CA CYS A 66 4.20 -9.51 -24.77
C CYS A 66 5.05 -10.74 -25.11
N ASN A 67 6.10 -10.99 -24.33
CA ASN A 67 6.95 -12.16 -24.50
C ASN A 67 7.42 -12.67 -23.14
N GLY A 68 7.27 -13.96 -22.87
CA GLY A 68 7.90 -14.62 -21.72
C GLY A 68 7.53 -14.07 -20.34
N GLY A 69 6.41 -13.33 -20.24
CA GLY A 69 6.01 -12.66 -19.01
C GLY A 69 6.52 -11.22 -18.85
N ASP A 70 7.11 -10.62 -19.86
CA ASP A 70 7.40 -9.18 -19.84
C ASP A 70 6.43 -8.42 -20.74
N GLU A 71 6.01 -7.25 -20.27
CA GLU A 71 5.22 -6.31 -21.06
C GLU A 71 6.10 -5.25 -21.69
N TRP A 72 5.91 -5.10 -22.99
CA TRP A 72 6.69 -4.23 -23.82
C TRP A 72 5.77 -3.33 -24.63
N ILE A 73 6.22 -2.11 -24.89
CA ILE A 73 5.57 -1.20 -25.82
C ILE A 73 6.61 -0.65 -26.79
N GLU A 74 6.24 -0.54 -28.06
CA GLU A 74 6.98 0.26 -29.02
C GLU A 74 6.29 1.61 -29.17
N LEU A 75 7.05 2.69 -28.95
CA LEU A 75 6.62 4.03 -29.29
C LEU A 75 6.80 4.23 -30.79
N ILE A 76 5.74 4.61 -31.50
CA ILE A 76 5.73 4.78 -32.96
C ILE A 76 5.77 6.27 -33.30
N GLY A 77 6.66 6.65 -34.20
CA GLY A 77 6.82 8.02 -34.68
C GLY A 77 5.75 8.41 -35.69
N ALA A 78 5.72 9.70 -36.08
CA ALA A 78 4.72 10.24 -37.01
C ALA A 78 4.72 9.55 -38.40
N SER A 79 5.86 9.00 -38.83
CA SER A 79 6.01 8.26 -40.08
C SER A 79 5.61 6.78 -40.00
N GLY A 80 5.16 6.29 -38.82
CA GLY A 80 4.87 4.87 -38.59
C GLY A 80 6.07 4.02 -38.18
N GLU A 81 7.27 4.61 -38.11
CA GLU A 81 8.50 3.92 -37.71
C GLU A 81 8.63 3.77 -36.18
N PRO A 82 9.18 2.65 -35.67
CA PRO A 82 9.41 2.48 -34.24
C PRO A 82 10.54 3.40 -33.76
N VAL A 83 10.23 4.27 -32.79
CA VAL A 83 11.17 5.21 -32.16
C VAL A 83 11.95 4.53 -31.03
N SER A 84 11.25 3.77 -30.19
CA SER A 84 11.89 3.01 -29.11
C SER A 84 10.99 1.90 -28.57
N THR A 85 11.64 0.85 -28.07
CA THR A 85 10.99 -0.25 -27.32
C THR A 85 11.23 -0.03 -25.83
N LEU A 86 10.16 0.00 -25.04
CA LEU A 86 10.20 0.20 -23.60
C LEU A 86 9.61 -1.02 -22.88
N GLN A 87 10.29 -1.48 -21.83
CA GLN A 87 9.72 -2.45 -20.89
C GLN A 87 8.87 -1.72 -19.87
N LEU A 88 7.70 -2.28 -19.58
CA LEU A 88 6.84 -1.80 -18.50
C LEU A 88 7.18 -2.52 -17.20
N SER A 89 7.31 -1.75 -16.12
CA SER A 89 7.39 -2.28 -14.77
C SER A 89 5.98 -2.70 -14.32
N THR A 90 5.54 -3.87 -14.78
CA THR A 90 4.22 -4.44 -14.49
C THR A 90 4.34 -5.76 -13.74
N TRP A 91 3.52 -5.94 -12.69
CA TRP A 91 3.42 -7.21 -11.98
C TRP A 91 2.70 -8.26 -12.85
N PRO A 92 2.98 -9.57 -12.68
CA PRO A 92 2.33 -10.62 -13.47
C PRO A 92 0.81 -10.56 -13.51
N THR A 93 0.18 -10.18 -12.39
CA THR A 93 -1.28 -10.08 -12.23
C THR A 93 -1.90 -8.79 -12.80
N GLU A 94 -1.06 -7.87 -13.27
CA GLU A 94 -1.48 -6.57 -13.81
C GLU A 94 -1.19 -6.42 -15.30
N ARG A 95 -0.57 -7.43 -15.91
CA ARG A 95 -0.33 -7.48 -17.35
C ARG A 95 -1.66 -7.43 -18.12
N GLY A 96 -1.69 -6.72 -19.23
CA GLY A 96 -2.85 -6.52 -20.09
C GLY A 96 -3.84 -5.45 -19.59
N LYS A 97 -3.67 -4.94 -18.36
CA LYS A 97 -4.63 -4.00 -17.75
C LYS A 97 -4.40 -2.55 -18.18
N LEU A 98 -3.13 -2.13 -18.30
CA LEU A 98 -2.80 -0.77 -18.73
C LEU A 98 -2.77 -0.68 -20.26
N VAL A 99 -2.03 -1.61 -20.87
CA VAL A 99 -1.82 -1.72 -22.31
C VAL A 99 -2.09 -3.16 -22.71
N ASN A 100 -2.64 -3.34 -23.90
CA ASN A 100 -2.94 -4.64 -24.48
C ASN A 100 -2.89 -4.55 -26.02
N LEU A 101 -3.18 -5.65 -26.72
CA LEU A 101 -3.17 -5.72 -28.18
C LEU A 101 -4.11 -4.72 -28.87
N GLN A 102 -5.15 -4.24 -28.18
CA GLN A 102 -6.09 -3.25 -28.70
C GLN A 102 -5.62 -1.81 -28.46
N THR A 103 -4.62 -1.61 -27.60
CA THR A 103 -4.13 -0.28 -27.23
C THR A 103 -3.28 0.28 -28.37
N ARG A 104 -3.80 1.30 -29.04
CA ARG A 104 -3.12 1.98 -30.17
C ARG A 104 -2.43 3.27 -29.78
N GLU A 105 -2.81 3.86 -28.65
CA GLU A 105 -2.31 5.15 -28.18
C GLU A 105 -2.17 5.13 -26.66
N LEU A 106 -1.11 5.75 -26.14
CA LEU A 106 -0.93 5.99 -24.72
C LEU A 106 -0.30 7.36 -24.46
N TRP A 107 -0.38 7.82 -23.22
CA TRP A 107 0.33 9.03 -22.80
C TRP A 107 1.67 8.65 -22.20
N PHE A 108 2.73 9.27 -22.71
CA PHE A 108 4.11 9.07 -22.26
C PHE A 108 4.71 10.40 -21.81
N ALA A 109 5.34 10.39 -20.64
CA ALA A 109 6.15 11.50 -20.14
C ALA A 109 7.56 10.98 -19.84
N GLY A 110 8.55 11.40 -20.62
CA GLY A 110 9.93 10.95 -20.45
C GLY A 110 10.80 11.17 -21.67
N ASP A 111 11.98 10.56 -21.65
CA ASP A 111 12.88 10.46 -22.81
C ASP A 111 12.69 9.09 -23.46
N PRO A 112 12.15 9.00 -24.69
CA PRO A 112 11.94 7.72 -25.39
C PRO A 112 13.20 6.86 -25.49
N ARG A 113 14.39 7.48 -25.44
CA ARG A 113 15.68 6.78 -25.55
C ARG A 113 16.24 6.33 -24.21
N LYS A 114 15.58 6.62 -23.08
CA LYS A 114 16.06 6.28 -21.74
C LYS A 114 14.98 5.67 -20.86
N TYR A 115 14.00 6.47 -20.45
CA TYR A 115 12.95 6.07 -19.52
C TYR A 115 11.84 7.12 -19.47
N GLY A 116 10.69 6.72 -18.96
CA GLY A 116 9.58 7.61 -18.71
C GLY A 116 8.49 6.97 -17.85
N VAL A 117 7.34 7.62 -17.84
CA VAL A 117 6.12 7.12 -17.23
C VAL A 117 5.06 7.04 -18.33
N VAL A 118 4.32 5.94 -18.34
CA VAL A 118 3.19 5.71 -19.24
C VAL A 118 1.88 5.72 -18.47
N SER A 119 0.81 6.14 -19.13
CA SER A 119 -0.54 6.19 -18.61
C SER A 119 -1.54 6.03 -19.75
N ARG A 120 -2.76 5.58 -19.42
CA ARG A 120 -3.88 5.65 -20.37
C ARG A 120 -4.26 7.10 -20.65
N PRO A 121 -4.84 7.41 -21.81
CA PRO A 121 -5.43 8.72 -22.06
C PRO A 121 -6.36 9.12 -20.90
N GLY A 122 -6.14 10.31 -20.33
CA GLY A 122 -6.82 10.76 -19.11
C GLY A 122 -6.01 10.63 -17.81
N GLY A 123 -4.77 10.13 -17.86
CA GLY A 123 -3.81 10.22 -16.73
C GLY A 123 -4.00 9.20 -15.61
N ALA A 124 -4.85 8.19 -15.80
CA ALA A 124 -5.04 7.10 -14.85
C ALA A 124 -3.99 5.99 -15.01
N ASP A 125 -3.66 5.31 -13.91
CA ASP A 125 -2.79 4.12 -13.84
C ASP A 125 -1.36 4.31 -14.39
N LEU A 126 -0.50 4.92 -13.57
CA LEU A 126 0.87 5.27 -13.95
C LEU A 126 1.84 4.08 -13.86
N ARG A 127 2.49 3.73 -14.98
CA ARG A 127 3.57 2.72 -14.99
C ARG A 127 4.90 3.34 -15.36
N TYR A 128 5.94 2.89 -14.69
CA TYR A 128 7.29 3.26 -15.08
C TYR A 128 7.68 2.43 -16.31
N ALA A 129 8.24 3.11 -17.31
CA ALA A 129 8.72 2.51 -18.53
C ALA A 129 10.22 2.81 -18.66
N PHE A 130 11.02 1.82 -19.00
CA PHE A 130 12.45 2.00 -19.23
C PHE A 130 12.84 1.37 -20.55
N ARG A 131 13.79 1.99 -21.24
CA ARG A 131 14.33 1.41 -22.47
C ARG A 131 15.03 0.12 -22.11
N SER A 132 14.61 -0.98 -22.72
CA SER A 132 15.50 -2.11 -22.87
C SER A 132 16.30 -1.92 -24.15
N THR A 133 17.55 -2.30 -24.11
CA THR A 133 18.26 -2.62 -25.35
C THR A 133 17.55 -3.83 -25.94
N PRO A 134 17.14 -3.82 -27.21
CA PRO A 134 16.47 -4.96 -27.80
C PRO A 134 17.41 -6.16 -27.77
N ARG A 135 17.20 -7.08 -26.83
CA ARG A 135 17.16 -8.49 -27.23
C ARG A 135 15.87 -8.58 -28.01
N LEU A 136 15.95 -8.34 -29.32
CA LEU A 136 14.83 -8.65 -30.20
C LEU A 136 14.35 -10.06 -29.82
N PRO A 137 13.07 -10.24 -29.50
CA PRO A 137 12.49 -11.58 -29.51
C PRO A 137 12.87 -12.19 -30.86
N ALA A 138 13.43 -13.40 -30.86
CA ALA A 138 13.51 -14.20 -32.06
C ALA A 138 12.16 -14.13 -32.76
N GLU A 139 12.18 -14.04 -34.10
CA GLU A 139 11.09 -13.79 -35.08
C GLU A 139 9.78 -14.60 -34.94
N HIS A 140 9.57 -15.30 -33.83
CA HIS A 140 8.55 -16.30 -33.58
C HIS A 140 7.67 -15.91 -32.38
N ALA A 141 7.31 -14.63 -32.25
CA ALA A 141 6.15 -14.28 -31.43
C ALA A 141 4.91 -14.84 -32.11
N HIS A 142 4.34 -15.89 -31.52
CA HIS A 142 3.13 -16.56 -31.96
C HIS A 142 2.08 -15.56 -32.48
N ARG A 143 1.82 -15.62 -33.77
CA ARG A 143 0.63 -15.13 -34.42
C ARG A 143 -0.43 -16.21 -34.20
N PRO A 144 -1.46 -16.01 -33.35
CA PRO A 144 -2.65 -16.83 -33.46
C PRO A 144 -3.29 -16.46 -34.79
N ASP A 145 -3.53 -17.48 -35.61
CA ASP A 145 -4.19 -17.38 -36.90
C ASP A 145 -5.42 -16.48 -36.87
N GLU A 146 -5.57 -15.64 -37.89
CA GLU A 146 -6.86 -15.43 -38.55
C GLU A 146 -6.63 -14.77 -39.92
N ALA A 147 -6.70 -15.63 -40.93
CA ALA A 147 -7.11 -15.27 -42.27
C ALA A 147 -8.60 -14.89 -42.26
N HIS A 148 -8.99 -14.06 -43.22
CA HIS A 148 -10.34 -13.63 -43.58
C HIS A 148 -10.98 -12.53 -42.72
N ALA A 149 -10.90 -11.28 -43.18
CA ALA A 149 -12.03 -10.68 -43.88
C ALA A 149 -11.65 -9.29 -44.42
N MET A 150 -11.76 -9.19 -45.73
CA MET A 150 -11.77 -7.98 -46.54
C MET A 150 -12.95 -7.10 -46.10
N GLN A 151 -12.70 -5.90 -45.60
CA GLN A 151 -13.71 -4.84 -45.49
C GLN A 151 -13.04 -3.46 -45.59
N THR A 152 -12.81 -3.08 -46.83
CA THR A 152 -12.84 -1.68 -47.26
C THR A 152 -14.26 -1.13 -47.07
N SER A 153 -14.39 0.18 -46.79
CA SER A 153 -15.62 0.95 -46.57
C SER A 153 -16.25 0.84 -45.17
N THR A 154 -15.92 1.78 -44.26
CA THR A 154 -16.79 2.30 -43.15
C THR A 154 -16.14 3.42 -42.31
N ASP A 155 -15.20 4.20 -42.85
CA ASP A 155 -14.53 5.26 -42.06
C ASP A 155 -15.38 6.55 -41.90
N SER A 156 -16.41 6.70 -42.74
CA SER A 156 -17.37 7.82 -42.68
C SER A 156 -18.44 7.63 -41.60
N GLU A 157 -19.00 6.43 -41.47
CA GLU A 157 -20.09 6.14 -40.52
C GLU A 157 -19.62 6.02 -39.06
N ARG A 158 -18.37 5.58 -38.83
CA ARG A 158 -17.80 5.48 -37.46
C ARG A 158 -17.56 6.84 -36.80
N ARG A 159 -17.37 7.92 -37.58
CA ARG A 159 -17.21 9.27 -37.02
C ARG A 159 -18.52 9.82 -36.46
N SER A 160 -19.66 9.49 -37.08
CA SER A 160 -20.98 9.89 -36.61
C SER A 160 -21.38 9.15 -35.32
N HIS A 161 -21.10 7.85 -35.23
CA HIS A 161 -21.38 7.07 -34.01
C HIS A 161 -20.48 7.44 -32.81
N ARG A 162 -19.28 7.99 -33.07
CA ARG A 162 -18.35 8.43 -32.01
C ARG A 162 -18.75 9.77 -31.39
N ALA A 163 -19.46 10.64 -32.13
CA ALA A 163 -20.04 11.86 -31.57
C ALA A 163 -21.23 11.53 -30.65
N ASP A 164 -22.05 10.54 -30.99
CA ASP A 164 -23.20 10.13 -30.16
C ASP A 164 -22.82 9.34 -28.90
N LEU A 165 -21.73 8.55 -28.92
CA LEU A 165 -21.28 7.82 -27.72
C LEU A 165 -20.54 8.70 -26.70
N GLN A 166 -20.08 9.89 -27.10
CA GLN A 166 -19.37 10.81 -26.20
C GLN A 166 -20.32 11.60 -25.28
N ALA A 167 -21.64 11.46 -25.47
CA ALA A 167 -22.69 11.96 -24.57
C ALA A 167 -23.17 10.93 -23.53
N THR A 168 -22.53 9.75 -23.45
CA THR A 168 -22.81 8.83 -22.35
C THR A 168 -22.08 9.32 -21.11
N ALA A 169 -22.85 9.83 -20.14
CA ALA A 169 -22.37 10.37 -18.87
C ALA A 169 -21.16 9.60 -18.32
N ALA A 170 -20.11 10.33 -17.95
CA ALA A 170 -18.95 9.77 -17.27
C ALA A 170 -19.44 8.84 -16.14
N PRO A 171 -18.95 7.59 -16.06
CA PRO A 171 -19.42 6.65 -15.05
C PRO A 171 -19.28 7.29 -13.68
N ALA A 172 -20.39 7.37 -12.94
CA ALA A 172 -20.42 7.96 -11.61
C ALA A 172 -19.29 7.36 -10.77
N ALA A 173 -18.49 8.23 -10.14
CA ALA A 173 -17.35 7.80 -9.36
C ALA A 173 -17.81 6.73 -8.32
N PRO A 174 -17.05 5.63 -8.15
CA PRO A 174 -17.47 4.53 -7.29
C PRO A 174 -17.78 5.05 -5.88
N LYS A 175 -18.98 4.73 -5.38
CA LYS A 175 -19.47 5.17 -4.08
C LYS A 175 -18.55 4.65 -2.97
N ARG A 176 -17.95 5.58 -2.21
CA ARG A 176 -17.05 5.24 -1.10
C ARG A 176 -17.83 4.96 0.18
N HIS A 177 -17.86 3.71 0.62
CA HIS A 177 -18.51 3.30 1.86
C HIS A 177 -17.83 3.89 3.10
N GLY A 178 -18.62 4.27 4.11
CA GLY A 178 -18.12 4.77 5.39
C GLY A 178 -17.55 6.19 5.33
N GLY A 179 -17.79 6.93 4.24
CA GLY A 179 -17.52 8.37 4.11
C GLY A 179 -18.30 9.22 5.12
N LYS A 180 -17.97 10.52 5.21
CA LYS A 180 -18.71 11.49 6.05
C LYS A 180 -20.15 11.63 5.57
N ASP A 181 -20.35 11.64 4.27
CA ASP A 181 -21.66 11.84 3.61
C ASP A 181 -22.38 10.52 3.30
N ASP A 182 -21.85 9.38 3.78
CA ASP A 182 -22.48 8.08 3.55
C ASP A 182 -23.64 7.87 4.51
N ALA A 183 -24.86 8.07 3.99
CA ALA A 183 -26.12 7.90 4.72
C ALA A 183 -26.32 6.48 5.27
N GLN A 184 -25.63 5.46 4.73
CA GLN A 184 -25.68 4.09 5.28
C GLN A 184 -25.01 3.98 6.67
N TYR A 185 -24.22 4.98 7.08
CA TYR A 185 -23.51 5.00 8.35
C TYR A 185 -23.72 6.35 9.08
N PRO A 186 -24.92 6.66 9.59
CA PRO A 186 -25.27 8.02 10.03
C PRO A 186 -24.57 8.50 11.31
N SER A 187 -23.87 7.62 12.04
CA SER A 187 -23.32 7.98 13.36
C SER A 187 -22.18 9.01 13.30
N PRO A 188 -22.10 9.94 14.29
CA PRO A 188 -20.93 10.80 14.49
C PRO A 188 -19.72 9.95 14.86
N ARG A 189 -18.74 9.90 13.94
CA ARG A 189 -17.64 8.92 13.99
C ARG A 189 -16.29 9.52 14.39
N LEU A 190 -16.08 10.83 14.23
CA LEU A 190 -14.76 11.44 14.43
C LEU A 190 -14.27 11.32 15.88
N LEU A 191 -15.07 11.76 16.86
CA LEU A 191 -14.69 11.70 18.28
C LEU A 191 -14.40 10.26 18.73
N ARG A 192 -15.28 9.31 18.37
CA ARG A 192 -15.08 7.89 18.71
C ARG A 192 -13.81 7.31 18.08
N ARG A 193 -13.51 7.68 16.82
CA ARG A 193 -12.29 7.26 16.14
C ARG A 193 -11.05 7.85 16.81
N CYS A 194 -11.08 9.12 17.21
CA CYS A 194 -9.97 9.77 17.92
C CYS A 194 -9.72 9.12 19.29
N LEU A 195 -10.77 8.89 20.08
CA LEU A 195 -10.64 8.21 21.37
C LEU A 195 -10.18 6.75 21.23
N ALA A 196 -10.71 6.03 20.23
CA ALA A 196 -10.26 4.67 19.92
C ALA A 196 -8.76 4.64 19.57
N PHE A 197 -8.31 5.59 18.74
CA PHE A 197 -6.90 5.72 18.38
C PHE A 197 -6.03 6.04 19.61
N LEU A 198 -6.47 6.95 20.48
CA LEU A 198 -5.75 7.29 21.71
C LEU A 198 -5.60 6.07 22.63
N VAL A 199 -6.64 5.25 22.77
CA VAL A 199 -6.57 4.02 23.56
C VAL A 199 -5.62 3.01 22.93
N ASP A 200 -5.73 2.75 21.62
CA ASP A 200 -4.80 1.87 20.90
C ASP A 200 -3.34 2.32 21.13
N TRP A 201 -3.08 3.62 21.00
CA TRP A 201 -1.76 4.21 21.20
C TRP A 201 -1.24 4.03 22.64
N ILE A 202 -2.06 4.32 23.66
CA ILE A 202 -1.70 4.12 25.08
C ILE A 202 -1.34 2.66 25.33
N VAL A 203 -2.11 1.72 24.80
CA VAL A 203 -1.85 0.27 24.95
C VAL A 203 -0.51 -0.08 24.31
N HIS A 204 -0.25 0.35 23.06
CA HIS A 204 1.00 0.02 22.37
C HIS A 204 2.22 0.63 23.08
N VAL A 205 2.13 1.89 23.54
CA VAL A 205 3.20 2.56 24.31
C VAL A 205 3.42 1.86 25.65
N GLY A 206 2.33 1.49 26.35
CA GLY A 206 2.38 0.73 27.59
C GLY A 206 3.10 -0.61 27.40
N CYS A 207 2.83 -1.34 26.32
CA CYS A 207 3.56 -2.55 25.96
C CYS A 207 5.06 -2.29 25.71
N GLY A 208 5.39 -1.23 24.97
CA GLY A 208 6.79 -0.86 24.71
C GLY A 208 7.56 -0.54 25.99
N ILE A 209 7.01 0.31 26.85
CA ILE A 209 7.62 0.69 28.13
C ILE A 209 7.71 -0.52 29.07
N GLY A 210 6.62 -1.27 29.22
CA GLY A 210 6.57 -2.45 30.07
C GLY A 210 7.60 -3.51 29.68
N ALA A 211 7.75 -3.77 28.37
CA ALA A 211 8.78 -4.66 27.86
C ALA A 211 10.18 -4.11 28.15
N ALA A 212 10.44 -2.83 27.89
CA ALA A 212 11.75 -2.24 28.13
C ALA A 212 12.16 -2.25 29.62
N ILE A 213 11.19 -2.09 30.52
CA ILE A 213 11.41 -2.25 31.97
C ILE A 213 11.71 -3.71 32.29
N ALA A 214 10.92 -4.65 31.76
CA ALA A 214 11.06 -6.07 32.06
C ALA A 214 12.40 -6.65 31.61
N VAL A 215 12.99 -6.11 30.54
CA VAL A 215 14.24 -6.62 29.94
C VAL A 215 15.46 -5.79 30.31
N SER A 216 15.30 -4.68 31.03
CA SER A 216 16.43 -3.85 31.45
C SER A 216 16.91 -4.25 32.84
N PRO A 217 18.09 -4.90 32.97
CA PRO A 217 18.66 -5.21 34.28
C PRO A 217 19.11 -3.96 35.05
N ALA A 218 19.27 -2.84 34.35
CA ALA A 218 19.66 -1.55 34.91
C ALA A 218 18.46 -0.63 35.20
N PHE A 219 17.22 -1.13 35.10
CA PHE A 219 16.05 -0.33 35.36
C PHE A 219 16.00 0.16 36.82
N ALA A 220 15.99 1.47 36.99
CA ALA A 220 16.03 2.13 38.30
C ALA A 220 14.76 2.99 38.48
N ALA A 221 13.81 2.51 39.29
CA ALA A 221 12.55 3.22 39.52
C ALA A 221 12.75 4.55 40.28
N ASP A 222 13.79 4.64 41.11
CA ASP A 222 14.19 5.84 41.82
C ASP A 222 14.74 6.92 40.88
N ALA A 223 15.36 6.54 39.76
CA ALA A 223 15.77 7.47 38.72
C ALA A 223 14.58 8.21 38.08
N ILE A 224 13.43 7.54 37.92
CA ILE A 224 12.19 8.17 37.44
C ILE A 224 11.67 9.19 38.46
N ALA A 225 11.62 8.82 39.74
CA ALA A 225 11.14 9.69 40.81
C ALA A 225 11.98 10.98 40.93
N ARG A 226 13.28 10.90 40.62
CA ARG A 226 14.21 12.03 40.61
C ARG A 226 14.32 12.74 39.26
N GLN A 227 13.47 12.40 38.28
CA GLN A 227 13.48 12.95 36.92
C GLN A 227 14.82 12.80 36.19
N ASN A 228 15.65 11.81 36.57
CA ASN A 228 16.94 11.53 35.95
C ASN A 228 16.78 10.51 34.82
N TRP A 229 16.13 10.94 33.73
CA TRP A 229 15.74 10.07 32.61
C TRP A 229 16.92 9.36 31.94
N GLN A 230 18.12 9.97 31.95
CA GLN A 230 19.34 9.41 31.36
C GLN A 230 19.83 8.15 32.09
N HIS A 231 19.47 7.99 33.36
CA HIS A 231 19.91 6.88 34.22
C HIS A 231 18.81 5.85 34.48
N THR A 232 17.69 5.92 33.76
CA THR A 232 16.58 4.96 33.93
C THR A 232 16.90 3.56 33.39
N GLY A 233 17.97 3.40 32.61
CA GLY A 233 18.36 2.12 32.00
C GLY A 233 17.42 1.64 30.90
N VAL A 234 16.42 2.43 30.51
CA VAL A 234 15.44 2.06 29.48
C VAL A 234 16.04 2.27 28.10
N ASN A 235 16.16 1.19 27.31
CA ASN A 235 16.63 1.28 25.93
C ASN A 235 15.47 1.71 25.01
N PRO A 236 15.54 2.89 24.36
CA PRO A 236 14.47 3.38 23.49
C PRO A 236 14.22 2.50 22.27
N VAL A 237 15.23 1.76 21.79
CA VAL A 237 15.09 0.81 20.67
C VAL A 237 14.15 -0.33 21.07
N VAL A 238 14.27 -0.83 22.31
CA VAL A 238 13.38 -1.88 22.84
C VAL A 238 11.96 -1.35 22.96
N VAL A 239 11.78 -0.14 23.51
CA VAL A 239 10.46 0.50 23.62
C VAL A 239 9.79 0.58 22.24
N PHE A 240 10.52 1.08 21.24
CA PHE A 240 9.98 1.26 19.89
C PHE A 240 9.71 -0.08 19.19
N GLY A 241 10.60 -1.07 19.33
CA GLY A 241 10.42 -2.41 18.77
C GLY A 241 9.15 -3.09 19.29
N PHE A 242 8.97 -3.12 20.61
CA PHE A 242 7.78 -3.70 21.24
C PHE A 242 6.51 -2.90 20.97
N PHE A 243 6.60 -1.56 20.88
CA PHE A 243 5.49 -0.72 20.42
C PHE A 243 5.03 -1.14 19.02
N LEU A 244 5.96 -1.30 18.06
CA LEU A 244 5.64 -1.71 16.70
C LEU A 244 5.03 -3.12 16.65
N VAL A 245 5.59 -4.07 17.41
CA VAL A 245 5.05 -5.44 17.48
C VAL A 245 3.64 -5.44 18.07
N ALA A 246 3.41 -4.75 19.19
CA ALA A 246 2.07 -4.62 19.78
C ALA A 246 1.08 -3.99 18.81
N SER A 247 1.50 -2.94 18.10
CA SER A 247 0.71 -2.29 17.05
C SER A 247 0.38 -3.22 15.90
N ALA A 248 1.34 -4.02 15.42
CA ALA A 248 1.13 -5.00 14.37
C ALA A 248 0.13 -6.09 14.80
N ILE A 249 0.28 -6.64 16.01
CA ILE A 249 -0.63 -7.66 16.55
C ILE A 249 -2.05 -7.11 16.64
N ASP A 250 -2.24 -5.93 17.21
CA ASP A 250 -3.57 -5.33 17.38
C ASP A 250 -4.22 -4.95 16.04
N ARG A 251 -3.47 -4.28 15.16
CA ARG A 251 -4.00 -3.72 13.90
C ARG A 251 -4.08 -4.72 12.76
N ILE A 252 -3.33 -5.82 12.82
CA ILE A 252 -3.30 -6.86 11.78
C ILE A 252 -3.97 -8.12 12.29
N ALA A 253 -3.46 -8.75 13.36
CA ALA A 253 -3.95 -10.05 13.81
C ALA A 253 -5.31 -9.95 14.51
N ILE A 254 -5.42 -9.15 15.58
CA ILE A 254 -6.68 -8.95 16.32
C ILE A 254 -7.74 -8.36 15.38
N GLN A 255 -7.37 -7.33 14.62
CA GLN A 255 -8.31 -6.72 13.67
C GLN A 255 -8.72 -7.66 12.52
N ALA A 256 -7.88 -8.61 12.07
CA ALA A 256 -8.30 -9.58 11.06
C ALA A 256 -9.39 -10.52 11.60
N VAL A 257 -9.26 -10.96 12.85
CA VAL A 257 -10.17 -11.93 13.48
C VAL A 257 -11.46 -11.25 13.95
N PHE A 258 -11.35 -10.13 14.65
CA PHE A 258 -12.49 -9.46 15.29
C PHE A 258 -13.05 -8.28 14.50
N HIS A 259 -12.40 -7.92 13.39
CA HIS A 259 -12.74 -6.78 12.53
C HIS A 259 -12.65 -5.42 13.24
N THR A 260 -11.91 -5.36 14.35
CA THR A 260 -11.70 -4.19 15.19
C THR A 260 -10.38 -4.31 15.95
N THR A 261 -9.76 -3.17 16.28
CA THR A 261 -8.71 -3.09 17.31
C THR A 261 -9.32 -3.03 18.71
N ILE A 262 -8.50 -3.13 19.74
CA ILE A 262 -8.90 -3.02 21.16
C ILE A 262 -9.68 -1.71 21.41
N GLY A 263 -9.08 -0.56 21.11
CA GLY A 263 -9.69 0.75 21.30
C GLY A 263 -10.96 0.91 20.46
N LYS A 264 -10.95 0.48 19.20
CA LYS A 264 -12.15 0.54 18.35
C LYS A 264 -13.28 -0.33 18.90
N ALA A 265 -12.97 -1.47 19.53
CA ALA A 265 -13.95 -2.34 20.14
C ALA A 265 -14.65 -1.64 21.31
N LEU A 266 -13.90 -0.96 22.17
CA LEU A 266 -14.43 -0.20 23.31
C LEU A 266 -15.42 0.89 22.89
N PHE A 267 -15.20 1.53 21.73
CA PHE A 267 -16.12 2.54 21.18
C PHE A 267 -17.16 1.97 20.20
N GLY A 268 -17.28 0.64 20.10
CA GLY A 268 -18.26 -0.04 19.25
C GLY A 268 -18.04 0.20 17.75
N LEU A 269 -16.80 0.41 17.34
CA LEU A 269 -16.38 0.62 15.95
C LEU A 269 -15.88 -0.70 15.33
N VAL A 270 -16.00 -0.80 14.01
CA VAL A 270 -15.41 -1.85 13.17
C VAL A 270 -14.84 -1.21 11.91
N VAL A 271 -13.79 -1.80 11.37
CA VAL A 271 -13.15 -1.30 10.15
C VAL A 271 -13.76 -1.98 8.92
N ILE A 272 -14.11 -1.20 7.90
CA ILE A 272 -14.64 -1.71 6.64
C ILE A 272 -13.79 -1.24 5.47
N ARG A 273 -13.89 -1.96 4.36
CA ARG A 273 -13.31 -1.57 3.08
C ARG A 273 -14.11 -0.42 2.47
N PRO A 274 -13.45 0.64 1.97
CA PRO A 274 -14.15 1.76 1.37
C PRO A 274 -14.82 1.41 0.03
N GLN A 275 -14.38 0.34 -0.66
CA GLN A 275 -14.88 -0.01 -1.99
C GLN A 275 -16.22 -0.75 -1.96
N ASP A 276 -16.44 -1.60 -0.95
CA ASP A 276 -17.60 -2.50 -0.90
C ASP A 276 -18.22 -2.68 0.50
N GLY A 277 -17.69 -1.99 1.52
CA GLY A 277 -18.18 -2.11 2.90
C GLY A 277 -17.93 -3.46 3.58
N ALA A 278 -17.21 -4.38 2.93
CA ALA A 278 -16.82 -5.65 3.50
C ALA A 278 -15.69 -5.47 4.53
N TYR A 279 -15.34 -6.54 5.25
CA TYR A 279 -14.19 -6.48 6.15
C TYR A 279 -12.87 -6.55 5.37
N PRO A 280 -11.84 -5.81 5.81
CA PRO A 280 -10.52 -5.88 5.20
C PRO A 280 -9.90 -7.26 5.43
N SER A 281 -9.20 -7.78 4.42
CA SER A 281 -8.44 -9.02 4.55
C SER A 281 -7.15 -8.79 5.34
N PHE A 282 -6.54 -9.85 5.87
CA PHE A 282 -5.25 -9.79 6.56
C PHE A 282 -4.17 -9.06 5.73
N LYS A 283 -4.08 -9.37 4.43
CA LYS A 283 -3.12 -8.74 3.51
C LYS A 283 -3.35 -7.24 3.37
N GLN A 284 -4.61 -6.81 3.34
CA GLN A 284 -4.95 -5.38 3.30
C GLN A 284 -4.60 -4.68 4.61
N LEU A 285 -4.86 -5.32 5.76
CA LEU A 285 -4.48 -4.78 7.07
C LEU A 285 -2.97 -4.63 7.21
N LEU A 286 -2.20 -5.63 6.78
CA LEU A 286 -0.74 -5.56 6.74
C LEU A 286 -0.25 -4.40 5.86
N ALA A 287 -0.83 -4.25 4.66
CA ALA A 287 -0.46 -3.17 3.74
C ALA A 287 -0.76 -1.78 4.34
N VAL A 288 -1.91 -1.62 5.00
CA VAL A 288 -2.29 -0.38 5.71
C VAL A 288 -1.37 -0.12 6.89
N TRP A 289 -1.02 -1.13 7.67
CA TRP A 289 -0.11 -0.99 8.79
C TRP A 289 1.29 -0.56 8.33
N LEU A 290 1.84 -1.19 7.29
CA LEU A 290 3.12 -0.79 6.69
C LEU A 290 3.07 0.65 6.17
N PHE A 291 1.96 1.04 5.53
CA PHE A 291 1.77 2.42 5.08
C PHE A 291 1.75 3.42 6.25
N ASP A 292 1.08 3.10 7.36
CA ASP A 292 1.01 3.97 8.53
C ASP A 292 2.34 4.07 9.28
N VAL A 293 3.15 3.01 9.30
CA VAL A 293 4.51 3.07 9.83
C VAL A 293 5.41 3.93 8.93
N TYR A 294 5.20 3.84 7.62
CA TYR A 294 5.94 4.63 6.63
C TYR A 294 5.58 6.11 6.66
N LEU A 295 4.31 6.47 6.82
CA LEU A 295 3.82 7.84 6.65
C LEU A 295 4.57 8.87 7.52
N PRO A 296 4.80 8.66 8.84
CA PRO A 296 5.56 9.60 9.66
C PRO A 296 7.02 9.76 9.19
N ILE A 297 7.67 8.66 8.78
CA ILE A 297 9.04 8.69 8.23
C ILE A 297 9.05 9.46 6.90
N ALA A 298 8.02 9.27 6.09
CA ALA A 298 7.81 9.91 4.80
C ALA A 298 7.33 11.36 4.87
N VAL A 299 6.84 11.83 6.02
CA VAL A 299 6.51 13.23 6.30
C VAL A 299 7.73 13.97 6.86
N LEU A 300 8.57 13.27 7.63
CA LEU A 300 9.85 13.81 8.14
C LEU A 300 10.97 13.79 7.08
N GLY A 301 10.86 12.94 6.05
CA GLY A 301 11.65 13.02 4.82
C GLY A 301 10.79 13.48 3.64
N ASP A 302 11.36 13.78 2.46
CA ASP A 302 10.60 14.12 1.24
C ASP A 302 9.90 12.90 0.58
N GLY A 303 9.33 11.99 1.38
CA GLY A 303 8.76 10.71 0.97
C GLY A 303 7.50 10.81 0.11
N ILE A 304 7.18 9.74 -0.63
CA ILE A 304 5.96 9.62 -1.47
C ILE A 304 5.00 8.66 -0.79
N GLY A 305 3.75 9.07 -0.56
CA GLY A 305 2.66 8.13 -0.27
C GLY A 305 2.28 7.28 -1.49
N PRO A 306 1.50 6.20 -1.32
CA PRO A 306 1.08 5.27 -2.35
C PRO A 306 0.15 5.94 -3.37
N ASP A 307 0.03 5.31 -4.55
CA ASP A 307 -0.67 5.84 -5.74
C ASP A 307 -2.17 6.18 -5.49
N ARG A 308 -2.78 5.59 -4.45
CA ARG A 308 -4.15 5.90 -3.98
C ARG A 308 -4.19 5.94 -2.45
N PRO A 309 -3.79 7.06 -1.81
CA PRO A 309 -3.72 7.12 -0.35
C PRO A 309 -5.08 6.85 0.30
N GLN A 310 -6.19 7.21 -0.37
CA GLN A 310 -7.55 6.89 0.09
C GLN A 310 -7.85 5.39 0.29
N ASP A 311 -7.15 4.49 -0.42
CA ASP A 311 -7.33 3.04 -0.29
C ASP A 311 -6.68 2.49 0.99
N TYR A 312 -5.73 3.24 1.57
CA TYR A 312 -5.06 2.90 2.82
C TYR A 312 -5.77 3.50 4.03
N PHE A 313 -6.62 4.52 3.82
CA PHE A 313 -7.49 5.07 4.86
C PHE A 313 -8.77 4.26 5.00
N LEU A 314 -8.69 3.13 5.70
CA LEU A 314 -9.84 2.29 5.99
C LEU A 314 -10.83 3.02 6.93
N PRO A 315 -12.09 3.24 6.53
CA PRO A 315 -13.08 3.86 7.39
C PRO A 315 -13.49 2.93 8.55
N ALA A 316 -13.58 3.50 9.75
CA ALA A 316 -14.14 2.82 10.92
C ALA A 316 -15.61 3.26 11.15
N VAL A 317 -16.55 2.34 11.08
CA VAL A 317 -17.99 2.60 11.24
C VAL A 317 -18.50 1.97 12.52
N ARG A 318 -19.64 2.43 13.04
CA ARG A 318 -20.26 1.80 14.21
C ARG A 318 -20.72 0.39 13.83
N ARG A 319 -20.42 -0.60 14.66
CA ARG A 319 -20.78 -2.02 14.43
C ARG A 319 -22.29 -2.21 14.22
N ARG A 320 -23.12 -1.39 14.89
CA ARG A 320 -24.59 -1.43 14.78
C ARG A 320 -25.09 -0.97 13.41
N ASP A 321 -24.46 0.04 12.81
CA ASP A 321 -24.91 0.65 11.55
C ASP A 321 -24.75 -0.31 10.37
N ARG A 322 -23.77 -1.23 10.43
CA ARG A 322 -23.52 -2.25 9.40
C ARG A 322 -24.62 -3.33 9.32
N ARG A 323 -25.28 -3.64 10.44
CA ARG A 323 -26.35 -4.67 10.47
C ARG A 323 -27.58 -4.23 9.68
N PHE A 324 -27.84 -2.92 9.62
CA PHE A 324 -28.92 -2.36 8.83
C PHE A 324 -28.62 -2.40 7.32
N SER A 325 -27.35 -2.42 6.92
CA SER A 325 -26.95 -2.42 5.50
C SER A 325 -26.96 -3.81 4.86
N SER A 326 -26.91 -4.89 5.65
CA SER A 326 -26.96 -6.27 5.17
C SER A 326 -28.38 -6.87 5.12
N ALA A 327 -29.40 -6.11 5.49
CA ALA A 327 -30.80 -6.54 5.57
C ALA A 327 -31.67 -5.99 4.42
N VAL A 328 -31.04 -5.45 3.38
CA VAL A 328 -31.68 -4.94 2.14
C VAL A 328 -31.04 -5.62 0.96
#